data_AF-A0A4R8L598-F1
#
_entry.id   AF-A0A4R8L598-F1
#
_cell.length_a   1.000
_cell.length_b   1.000
_cell.length_c   1.000
_cell.angle_alpha   90.00
_cell.angle_beta   90.00
_cell.angle_gamma   90.00
#
_symmetry.space_group_name_H-M   'P 1'
#
loop_
_entity.id
_entity.type
_entity.pdbx_description
1 polymer ?
#
loop_
_entity_poly.entity_id
_entity_poly.type
_entity_poly.pdbx_seq_one_letter_code
_entity_poly.pdbx_strand_id
1 'polypeptide(L)'
;RVLSHIPQVIIHNEYEQQRFDQIQLVWMKLENPYNSSVKALCLQYFTKLDEILGTNNLKKLVSRNLSVDAMVPYIAQSSRNVGLGLLVLDESQFLSKRGGSQLVDFLVSLINGGLSILLIGTPSSYALFEGEFRIARRLTGNKEILWNAMKNNETFRLFLDGIWRYQWLRNYTPLSDELASAIFEETQGISDLVIKLYLYAQQFSIERGFEVITPEIIRRVAKDHFRLMKPMLDALKTGNPYKIAQFDDLRILDVKERASSHSAPPVQKRTNGMKKETKPTKPTPIIEKPKRMVDYRDGDLRRCFRVAKKEDVAPEIVLEREGYIDDMKVWTEGGKL
;
A
#
# COMPACT_ATOMS: atom_id res chain seq x y z
N ARG A 1 -2.65 19.52 4.00
CA ARG A 1 -3.35 20.84 3.98
C ARG A 1 -4.88 20.71 3.99
N VAL A 2 -5.50 19.70 3.39
CA VAL A 2 -6.97 19.54 3.51
C VAL A 2 -7.41 19.31 4.97
N LEU A 3 -6.73 18.40 5.68
CA LEU A 3 -7.05 18.10 7.08
C LEU A 3 -6.89 19.29 8.03
N SER A 4 -6.05 20.29 7.72
CA SER A 4 -5.89 21.47 8.58
C SER A 4 -7.09 22.41 8.56
N HIS A 5 -8.05 22.23 7.64
CA HIS A 5 -9.34 22.93 7.68
C HIS A 5 -10.34 22.27 8.66
N ILE A 6 -10.02 21.08 9.17
CA ILE A 6 -10.81 20.34 10.14
C ILE A 6 -10.10 20.45 11.49
N PRO A 7 -10.78 20.85 12.58
CA PRO A 7 -10.15 20.93 13.90
C PRO A 7 -9.54 19.57 14.25
N GLN A 8 -8.27 19.57 14.68
CA GLN A 8 -7.58 18.32 15.01
C GLN A 8 -8.08 17.73 16.32
N VAL A 9 -8.35 18.58 17.32
CA VAL A 9 -8.84 18.19 18.64
C VAL A 9 -10.09 19.00 18.96
N ILE A 10 -11.12 18.34 19.47
CA ILE A 10 -12.33 18.95 20.00
C ILE A 10 -12.43 18.54 21.48
N ILE A 11 -12.68 19.52 22.35
CA ILE A 11 -12.91 19.28 23.77
C ILE A 11 -14.40 19.47 24.02
N HIS A 12 -15.06 18.39 24.41
CA HIS A 12 -16.43 18.41 24.86
C HIS A 12 -16.43 18.61 26.38
N ASN A 13 -17.28 19.50 26.87
CA ASN A 13 -17.49 19.72 28.31
C ASN A 13 -18.94 19.43 28.73
N GLU A 14 -19.86 19.36 27.76
CA GLU A 14 -21.29 19.23 27.99
C GLU A 14 -21.94 18.44 26.83
N TYR A 15 -22.86 17.54 27.15
CA TYR A 15 -23.69 16.79 26.21
C TYR A 15 -25.11 16.68 26.80
N GLU A 16 -26.13 17.08 26.04
CA GLU A 16 -27.54 17.07 26.51
C GLU A 16 -27.75 17.71 27.89
N GLN A 17 -27.13 18.87 28.13
CA GLN A 17 -27.17 19.60 29.42
C GLN A 17 -26.53 18.86 30.60
N GLN A 18 -25.77 17.80 30.34
CA GLN A 18 -24.99 17.07 31.35
C GLN A 18 -23.51 17.30 31.13
N ARG A 19 -22.76 17.40 32.22
CA ARG A 19 -21.30 17.52 32.17
C ARG A 19 -20.71 16.29 31.47
N PHE A 20 -19.95 16.53 30.41
CA PHE A 20 -19.34 15.50 29.58
C PHE A 20 -17.94 15.95 29.19
N ASP A 21 -16.96 15.64 30.03
CA ASP A 21 -15.56 16.01 29.84
C ASP A 21 -14.87 14.96 28.96
N GLN A 22 -14.92 15.14 27.64
CA GLN A 22 -14.37 14.19 26.68
C GLN A 22 -13.52 14.89 25.64
N ILE A 23 -12.32 14.38 25.41
CA ILE A 23 -11.46 14.80 24.30
C ILE A 23 -11.79 13.93 23.09
N GLN A 24 -11.98 14.58 21.94
CA GLN A 24 -12.12 13.95 20.65
C GLN A 24 -10.97 14.36 19.73
N LEU A 25 -10.18 13.38 19.30
CA LEU A 25 -9.14 13.53 18.29
C LEU A 25 -9.77 13.25 16.92
N VAL A 26 -10.03 14.29 16.13
CA VAL A 26 -10.80 14.14 14.89
C VAL A 26 -10.01 13.35 13.84
N TRP A 27 -8.72 13.65 13.70
CA TRP A 27 -7.85 12.97 12.73
C TRP A 27 -6.40 12.89 13.21
N MET A 28 -5.71 11.84 12.78
CA MET A 28 -4.27 11.66 12.95
C MET A 28 -3.67 11.18 11.63
N LYS A 29 -2.56 11.78 11.19
CA LYS A 29 -1.79 11.33 10.02
C LYS A 29 -0.51 10.65 10.47
N LEU A 30 -0.24 9.46 9.94
CA LEU A 30 1.00 8.72 10.06
C LEU A 30 1.59 8.46 8.67
N GLU A 31 2.89 8.21 8.62
CA GLU A 31 3.61 7.89 7.39
C GLU A 31 4.16 6.48 7.51
N ASN A 32 3.81 5.62 6.55
CA ASN A 32 4.27 4.24 6.61
C ASN A 32 5.80 4.18 6.51
N PRO A 33 6.47 3.46 7.43
CA PRO A 33 7.92 3.39 7.43
C PRO A 33 8.41 2.61 6.21
N TYR A 34 9.53 3.05 5.62
CA TYR A 34 10.11 2.45 4.41
C TYR A 34 10.46 0.96 4.54
N ASN A 35 10.63 0.47 5.77
CA ASN A 35 10.96 -0.91 6.11
C ASN A 35 9.73 -1.74 6.50
N SER A 36 8.51 -1.21 6.34
CA SER A 36 7.25 -1.89 6.68
C SER A 36 7.16 -2.34 8.14
N SER A 37 7.90 -1.70 9.05
CA SER A 37 7.94 -2.11 10.45
C SER A 37 6.67 -1.70 11.20
N VAL A 38 5.87 -2.71 11.59
CA VAL A 38 4.70 -2.52 12.46
C VAL A 38 5.08 -1.87 13.79
N LYS A 39 6.25 -2.21 14.35
CA LYS A 39 6.75 -1.60 15.59
C LYS A 39 7.00 -0.10 15.42
N ALA A 40 7.63 0.29 14.32
CA ALA A 40 7.88 1.71 14.03
C ALA A 40 6.56 2.48 13.88
N LEU A 41 5.56 1.90 13.22
CA LEU A 41 4.24 2.51 13.09
C LEU A 41 3.52 2.65 14.44
N CYS A 42 3.61 1.63 15.30
CA CYS A 42 3.06 1.70 16.66
C CYS A 42 3.72 2.82 17.47
N LEU A 43 5.05 2.90 17.44
CA LEU A 43 5.77 3.97 18.15
C LEU A 43 5.40 5.34 17.59
N GLN A 44 5.32 5.49 16.26
CA GLN A 44 4.92 6.75 15.62
C GLN A 44 3.50 7.18 16.02
N TYR A 45 2.56 6.24 16.14
CA TYR A 45 1.22 6.51 16.66
C TYR A 45 1.27 7.14 18.05
N PHE A 46 1.98 6.52 19.00
CA PHE A 46 2.05 7.04 20.37
C PHE A 46 2.83 8.35 20.48
N THR A 47 3.89 8.51 19.68
CA THR A 47 4.59 9.80 19.56
C THR A 47 3.63 10.89 19.10
N LYS A 48 2.86 10.65 18.04
CA LYS A 48 1.90 11.63 17.51
C LYS A 48 0.76 11.91 18.47
N LEU A 49 0.26 10.89 19.15
CA LEU A 49 -0.75 11.05 20.19
C LEU A 49 -0.25 11.96 21.32
N ASP A 50 0.97 11.70 21.81
CA ASP A 50 1.61 12.49 22.87
C ASP A 50 1.91 13.92 22.43
N GLU A 51 2.37 14.13 21.19
CA GLU A 51 2.57 15.46 20.60
C GLU A 51 1.28 16.27 20.53
N ILE A 52 0.15 15.64 20.17
CA ILE A 52 -1.14 16.31 19.98
C ILE A 52 -1.81 16.61 21.32
N LEU A 53 -1.77 15.65 22.26
CA LEU A 53 -2.53 15.74 23.52
C LEU A 53 -1.67 16.13 24.73
N GLY A 54 -0.35 16.27 24.57
CA GLY A 54 0.57 16.54 25.68
C GLY A 54 0.69 15.36 26.66
N THR A 55 0.37 14.14 26.22
CA THR A 55 0.42 12.93 27.05
C THR A 55 1.82 12.31 27.04
N ASN A 56 1.99 11.18 27.75
CA ASN A 56 3.29 10.53 27.90
C ASN A 56 3.18 8.99 27.77
N ASN A 57 2.38 8.55 26.80
CA ASN A 57 2.13 7.13 26.51
C ASN A 57 3.38 6.44 25.98
N LEU A 58 4.17 7.11 25.13
CA LEU A 58 5.36 6.56 24.52
C LEU A 58 6.39 6.13 25.58
N LYS A 59 6.67 6.98 26.57
CA LYS A 59 7.64 6.64 27.64
C LYS A 59 7.21 5.40 28.42
N LYS A 60 5.91 5.27 28.73
CA LYS A 60 5.36 4.08 29.42
C LYS A 60 5.60 2.82 28.60
N LEU A 61 5.38 2.87 27.29
CA LEU A 61 5.54 1.71 26.41
C LEU A 61 7.01 1.32 26.22
N VAL A 62 7.89 2.31 25.99
CA VAL A 62 9.33 2.09 25.83
C VAL A 62 9.95 1.54 27.11
N SER A 63 9.59 2.08 28.28
CA SER A 63 10.09 1.59 29.57
C SER A 63 9.74 0.13 29.86
N ARG A 64 8.64 -0.38 29.28
CA ARG A 64 8.15 -1.76 29.47
C ARG A 64 8.65 -2.73 28.41
N ASN A 65 9.40 -2.24 27.40
CA ASN A 65 9.90 -3.01 26.26
C ASN A 65 8.83 -3.92 25.61
N LEU A 66 7.63 -3.37 25.41
CA LEU A 66 6.48 -4.14 24.94
C LEU A 66 6.70 -4.73 23.53
N SER A 67 6.13 -5.91 23.29
CA SER A 67 6.03 -6.51 21.97
C SER A 67 5.02 -5.75 21.11
N VAL A 68 5.10 -5.94 19.78
CA VAL A 68 4.13 -5.37 18.83
C VAL A 68 2.71 -5.85 19.14
N ASP A 69 2.55 -7.15 19.41
CA ASP A 69 1.25 -7.76 19.74
C ASP A 69 0.63 -7.14 21.00
N ALA A 70 1.47 -6.71 21.96
CA ALA A 70 1.00 -6.00 23.14
C ALA A 70 0.65 -4.53 22.84
N MET A 71 1.30 -3.88 21.86
CA MET A 71 1.03 -2.48 21.49
C MET A 71 -0.30 -2.30 20.75
N VAL A 72 -0.72 -3.24 19.90
CA VAL A 72 -1.94 -3.10 19.07
C VAL A 72 -3.20 -2.88 19.93
N PRO A 73 -3.46 -3.66 21.01
CA PRO A 73 -4.58 -3.41 21.91
C PRO A 73 -4.53 -2.03 22.57
N TYR A 74 -3.34 -1.54 22.93
CA TYR A 74 -3.18 -0.20 23.49
C TYR A 74 -3.49 0.90 22.47
N ILE A 75 -3.18 0.71 21.19
CA ILE A 75 -3.57 1.66 20.14
C ILE A 75 -5.08 1.71 20.03
N ALA A 76 -5.75 0.56 19.98
CA ALA A 76 -7.21 0.51 19.91
C ALA A 76 -7.87 1.14 21.15
N GLN A 77 -7.35 0.86 22.35
CA GLN A 77 -7.85 1.43 23.59
C GLN A 77 -7.63 2.95 23.66
N SER A 78 -6.40 3.41 23.41
CA SER A 78 -6.08 4.85 23.44
C SER A 78 -6.89 5.61 22.40
N SER A 79 -7.04 5.06 21.19
CA SER A 79 -7.89 5.62 20.15
C SER A 79 -9.35 5.77 20.59
N ARG A 80 -9.93 4.75 21.24
CA ARG A 80 -11.29 4.82 21.79
C ARG A 80 -11.41 5.86 22.90
N ASN A 81 -10.43 5.92 23.80
CA ASN A 81 -10.44 6.87 24.91
C ASN A 81 -10.41 8.33 24.45
N VAL A 82 -9.76 8.61 23.32
CA VAL A 82 -9.67 9.96 22.75
C VAL A 82 -10.66 10.18 21.60
N GLY A 83 -11.58 9.25 21.36
CA GLY A 83 -12.54 9.34 20.25
C GLY A 83 -11.88 9.57 18.88
N LEU A 84 -10.80 8.84 18.56
CA LEU A 84 -10.08 9.01 17.29
C LEU A 84 -11.02 8.77 16.09
N GLY A 85 -11.31 9.84 15.35
CA GLY A 85 -12.25 9.80 14.22
C GLY A 85 -11.66 9.15 12.97
N LEU A 86 -10.48 9.59 12.52
CA LEU A 86 -9.83 9.13 11.30
C LEU A 86 -8.32 8.96 11.46
N LEU A 87 -7.80 7.77 11.15
CA LEU A 87 -6.37 7.51 11.03
C LEU A 87 -5.96 7.49 9.56
N VAL A 88 -5.15 8.45 9.13
CA VAL A 88 -4.61 8.53 7.77
C VAL A 88 -3.23 7.89 7.75
N LEU A 89 -3.02 6.89 6.90
CA LEU A 89 -1.72 6.26 6.67
C LEU A 89 -1.28 6.60 5.24
N ASP A 90 -0.25 7.43 5.14
CA ASP A 90 0.34 7.82 3.87
C ASP A 90 1.44 6.85 3.44
N GLU A 91 1.83 6.92 2.17
CA GLU A 91 2.88 6.09 1.56
C GLU A 91 2.63 4.57 1.66
N SER A 92 1.39 4.16 1.38
CA SER A 92 0.96 2.75 1.45
C SER A 92 1.71 1.81 0.52
N GLN A 93 2.48 2.31 -0.45
CA GLN A 93 3.35 1.46 -1.28
C GLN A 93 4.50 0.84 -0.49
N PHE A 94 4.95 1.44 0.62
CA PHE A 94 6.00 0.82 1.43
C PHE A 94 5.53 -0.50 2.02
N LEU A 95 4.22 -0.67 2.27
CA LEU A 95 3.61 -1.90 2.75
C LEU A 95 3.92 -3.14 1.86
N SER A 96 4.20 -2.94 0.57
CA SER A 96 4.45 -4.00 -0.42
C SER A 96 5.81 -4.69 -0.29
N LYS A 97 6.79 -4.07 0.39
CA LYS A 97 8.16 -4.60 0.47
C LYS A 97 8.35 -5.36 1.79
N ARG A 98 8.74 -6.65 1.69
CA ARG A 98 9.14 -7.58 2.79
C ARG A 98 8.40 -7.37 4.13
N GLY A 99 7.37 -8.16 4.41
CA GLY A 99 6.61 -8.11 5.68
C GLY A 99 5.17 -7.63 5.55
N GLY A 100 4.66 -7.47 4.32
CA GLY A 100 3.33 -6.95 4.03
C GLY A 100 2.20 -7.64 4.78
N SER A 101 2.25 -8.96 4.97
CA SER A 101 1.20 -9.73 5.67
C SER A 101 1.03 -9.36 7.14
N GLN A 102 2.13 -9.11 7.87
CA GLN A 102 2.03 -8.69 9.28
C GLN A 102 1.41 -7.31 9.44
N LEU A 103 1.72 -6.41 8.51
CA LEU A 103 1.21 -5.04 8.56
C LEU A 103 -0.26 -4.97 8.10
N VAL A 104 -0.61 -5.80 7.13
CA VAL A 104 -1.98 -6.15 6.75
C VAL A 104 -2.78 -6.64 7.98
N ASP A 105 -2.29 -7.65 8.69
CA ASP A 105 -2.96 -8.20 9.88
C ASP A 105 -3.09 -7.15 10.99
N PHE A 106 -2.09 -6.27 11.12
CA PHE A 106 -2.14 -5.12 12.01
C PHE A 106 -3.27 -4.15 11.62
N LEU A 107 -3.40 -3.77 10.35
CA LEU A 107 -4.48 -2.89 9.87
C LEU A 107 -5.86 -3.52 10.11
N VAL A 108 -6.00 -4.82 9.86
CA VAL A 108 -7.22 -5.58 10.16
C VAL A 108 -7.56 -5.50 11.64
N SER A 109 -6.56 -5.65 12.50
CA SER A 109 -6.73 -5.58 13.96
C SER A 109 -7.17 -4.19 14.42
N LEU A 110 -6.62 -3.12 13.82
CA LEU A 110 -7.04 -1.75 14.10
C LEU A 110 -8.48 -1.49 13.65
N ILE A 111 -8.85 -1.90 12.44
CA ILE A 111 -10.22 -1.75 11.91
C ILE A 111 -11.22 -2.49 12.79
N ASN A 112 -10.92 -3.73 13.18
CA ASN A 112 -11.75 -4.51 14.11
C ASN A 112 -11.87 -3.82 15.49
N GLY A 113 -10.88 -3.01 15.87
CA GLY A 113 -10.88 -2.21 17.08
C GLY A 113 -11.78 -0.98 17.05
N GLY A 114 -12.45 -0.72 15.91
CA GLY A 114 -13.36 0.43 15.71
C GLY A 114 -12.69 1.65 15.06
N LEU A 115 -11.45 1.52 14.56
CA LEU A 115 -10.74 2.62 13.93
C LEU A 115 -11.08 2.78 12.46
N SER A 116 -11.45 4.00 12.06
CA SER A 116 -11.57 4.35 10.64
C SER A 116 -10.19 4.69 10.09
N ILE A 117 -9.79 3.99 9.02
CA ILE A 117 -8.47 4.16 8.40
C ILE A 117 -8.64 4.65 6.96
N LEU A 118 -7.88 5.67 6.58
CA LEU A 118 -7.70 6.11 5.20
C LEU A 118 -6.26 5.78 4.76
N LEU A 119 -6.12 4.93 3.74
CA LEU A 119 -4.83 4.64 3.13
C LEU A 119 -4.60 5.52 1.92
N ILE A 120 -3.42 6.11 1.82
CA ILE A 120 -2.97 6.91 0.68
C ILE A 120 -1.64 6.32 0.20
N GLY A 121 -1.48 6.13 -1.11
CA GLY A 121 -0.22 5.70 -1.70
C GLY A 121 -0.30 5.54 -3.20
N THR A 122 0.77 5.05 -3.82
CA THR A 122 0.87 4.94 -5.28
C THR A 122 0.15 3.68 -5.81
N PRO A 123 -0.12 3.60 -7.13
CA PRO A 123 -0.70 2.41 -7.75
C PRO A 123 0.04 1.09 -7.43
N SER A 124 1.32 1.16 -7.09
CA SER A 124 2.10 -0.01 -6.68
C SER A 124 1.60 -0.68 -5.38
N SER A 125 0.89 0.06 -4.53
CA SER A 125 0.30 -0.47 -3.29
C SER A 125 -0.85 -1.46 -3.55
N TYR A 126 -1.49 -1.43 -4.72
CA TYR A 126 -2.62 -2.29 -5.04
C TYR A 126 -2.28 -3.78 -5.05
N ALA A 127 -1.08 -4.14 -5.52
CA ALA A 127 -0.63 -5.53 -5.57
C ALA A 127 -0.63 -6.19 -4.18
N LEU A 128 -0.48 -5.41 -3.10
CA LEU A 128 -0.58 -5.90 -1.74
C LEU A 128 -2.02 -6.32 -1.39
N PHE A 129 -3.00 -5.52 -1.81
CA PHE A 129 -4.40 -5.73 -1.45
C PHE A 129 -5.08 -6.78 -2.34
N GLU A 130 -4.64 -6.96 -3.58
CA GLU A 130 -5.13 -8.00 -4.49
C GLU A 130 -4.86 -9.42 -3.96
N GLY A 131 -3.73 -9.65 -3.29
CA GLY A 131 -3.38 -10.94 -2.70
C GLY A 131 -4.13 -11.28 -1.40
N GLU A 132 -4.68 -10.27 -0.72
CA GLU A 132 -5.22 -10.36 0.63
C GLU A 132 -6.72 -10.02 0.63
N PHE A 133 -7.53 -10.89 0.00
CA PHE A 133 -8.97 -10.72 -0.22
C PHE A 133 -9.81 -10.38 1.03
N ARG A 134 -9.29 -10.67 2.24
CA ARG A 134 -9.89 -10.29 3.53
C ARG A 134 -9.80 -8.78 3.79
N ILE A 135 -8.71 -8.15 3.41
CA ILE A 135 -8.48 -6.71 3.57
C ILE A 135 -9.14 -5.93 2.46
N ALA A 136 -9.02 -6.41 1.21
CA ALA A 136 -9.67 -5.80 0.07
C ALA A 136 -11.15 -5.55 0.39
N ARG A 137 -11.93 -6.56 0.76
CA ARG A 137 -13.36 -6.37 1.10
C ARG A 137 -13.66 -5.36 2.24
N ARG A 138 -12.72 -5.15 3.18
CA ARG A 138 -12.91 -4.24 4.32
C ARG A 138 -12.45 -2.82 4.03
N LEU A 139 -11.41 -2.66 3.22
CA LEU A 139 -10.91 -1.36 2.74
C LEU A 139 -11.66 -0.86 1.50
N THR A 140 -12.02 -1.76 0.59
CA THR A 140 -12.73 -1.50 -0.68
C THR A 140 -14.24 -1.56 -0.52
N GLY A 141 -14.78 -1.28 0.67
CA GLY A 141 -16.22 -1.06 0.82
C GLY A 141 -16.63 0.17 0.00
N ASN A 142 -16.95 0.00 -1.29
CA ASN A 142 -17.44 0.99 -2.27
C ASN A 142 -16.73 2.37 -2.30
N LYS A 143 -15.54 2.53 -1.73
CA LYS A 143 -14.89 3.84 -1.49
C LYS A 143 -13.43 3.89 -1.99
N GLU A 144 -13.07 3.03 -2.93
CA GLU A 144 -11.80 3.20 -3.64
C GLU A 144 -11.88 4.46 -4.52
N ILE A 145 -10.94 5.39 -4.34
CA ILE A 145 -10.80 6.58 -5.18
C ILE A 145 -9.52 6.43 -5.99
N LEU A 146 -9.66 6.20 -7.28
CA LEU A 146 -8.54 6.18 -8.22
C LEU A 146 -8.27 7.59 -8.72
N TRP A 147 -7.14 8.16 -8.30
CA TRP A 147 -6.69 9.47 -8.76
C TRP A 147 -5.74 9.34 -9.94
N ASN A 148 -6.31 9.10 -11.13
CA ASN A 148 -5.55 8.98 -12.37
C ASN A 148 -5.24 10.35 -13.00
N ALA A 149 -4.28 10.37 -13.93
CA ALA A 149 -4.05 11.54 -14.78
C ALA A 149 -5.34 11.89 -15.56
N MET A 150 -5.63 13.18 -15.67
CA MET A 150 -6.82 13.65 -16.38
C MET A 150 -6.69 13.34 -17.87
N LYS A 151 -7.79 12.94 -18.51
CA LYS A 151 -7.85 12.81 -19.97
C LYS A 151 -7.97 14.20 -20.59
N ASN A 152 -7.58 14.34 -21.86
CA ASN A 152 -7.78 15.59 -22.60
C ASN A 152 -9.27 15.77 -22.93
N ASN A 153 -10.07 16.18 -21.94
CA ASN A 153 -11.51 16.33 -22.04
C ASN A 153 -11.98 17.53 -21.20
N GLU A 154 -13.31 17.65 -21.07
CA GLU A 154 -13.95 18.72 -20.29
C GLU A 154 -13.45 18.81 -18.84
N THR A 155 -13.08 17.70 -18.21
CA THR A 155 -12.52 17.69 -16.85
C THR A 155 -11.17 18.40 -16.79
N PHE A 156 -10.29 18.12 -17.75
CA PHE A 156 -9.00 18.80 -17.86
C PHE A 156 -9.18 20.29 -18.20
N ARG A 157 -10.12 20.61 -19.09
CA ARG A 157 -10.45 22.00 -19.43
C ARG A 157 -10.96 22.76 -18.19
N LEU A 158 -11.90 22.18 -17.44
CA LEU A 158 -12.42 22.75 -16.21
C LEU A 158 -11.32 22.98 -15.16
N PHE A 159 -10.40 22.02 -15.03
CA PHE A 159 -9.24 22.18 -14.15
C PHE A 159 -8.36 23.36 -14.57
N LEU A 160 -8.06 23.47 -15.86
CA LEU A 160 -7.29 24.59 -16.41
C LEU A 160 -8.00 25.93 -16.19
N ASP A 161 -9.29 26.05 -16.54
CA ASP A 161 -10.08 27.26 -16.33
C ASP A 161 -10.12 27.69 -14.85
N GLY A 162 -10.10 26.71 -13.92
CA GLY A 162 -10.01 26.96 -12.49
C GLY A 162 -8.66 27.58 -12.08
N ILE A 163 -7.54 27.01 -12.53
CA ILE A 163 -6.21 27.52 -12.20
C ILE A 163 -5.82 28.77 -12.98
N TRP A 164 -6.41 29.01 -14.15
CA TRP A 164 -6.09 30.14 -15.03
C TRP A 164 -6.43 31.51 -14.42
N ARG A 165 -7.27 31.52 -13.38
CA ARG A 165 -7.60 32.70 -12.57
C ARG A 165 -6.39 33.22 -11.80
N TYR A 166 -5.37 32.39 -11.59
CA TYR A 166 -4.15 32.73 -10.87
C TYR A 166 -3.02 33.12 -11.83
N GLN A 167 -3.31 34.05 -12.74
CA GLN A 167 -2.33 34.64 -13.66
C GLN A 167 -1.74 35.91 -13.03
N TRP A 168 -0.46 35.87 -12.69
CA TRP A 168 0.30 36.94 -12.03
C TRP A 168 1.13 37.79 -13.01
N LEU A 169 0.82 37.73 -14.30
CA LEU A 169 1.45 38.53 -15.33
C LEU A 169 0.79 39.91 -15.45
N ARG A 170 1.56 40.91 -15.90
CA ARG A 170 0.98 42.24 -16.16
C ARG A 170 -0.09 42.21 -17.25
N ASN A 171 0.11 41.39 -18.29
CA ASN A 171 -0.84 41.25 -19.39
C ASN A 171 -1.59 39.93 -19.27
N TYR A 172 -2.89 40.01 -19.03
CA TYR A 172 -3.74 38.83 -18.98
C TYR A 172 -3.83 38.16 -20.35
N THR A 173 -3.45 36.89 -20.41
CA THR A 173 -3.65 36.02 -21.58
C THR A 173 -4.86 35.10 -21.34
N PRO A 174 -5.91 35.15 -22.18
CA PRO A 174 -7.02 34.19 -22.10
C PRO A 174 -6.57 32.76 -22.37
N LEU A 175 -7.21 31.78 -21.73
CA LEU A 175 -6.92 30.35 -21.98
C LEU A 175 -7.50 29.92 -23.33
N SER A 176 -6.64 29.88 -24.36
CA SER A 176 -6.96 29.33 -25.68
C SER A 176 -6.87 27.79 -25.71
N ASP A 177 -7.49 27.18 -26.72
CA ASP A 177 -7.41 25.73 -26.93
C ASP A 177 -5.98 25.29 -27.31
N GLU A 178 -5.21 26.16 -27.95
CA GLU A 178 -3.79 25.92 -28.24
C GLU A 178 -2.96 25.84 -26.97
N LEU A 179 -3.20 26.73 -26.00
CA LEU A 179 -2.54 26.70 -24.70
C LEU A 179 -2.94 25.47 -23.90
N ALA A 180 -4.23 25.14 -23.87
CA ALA A 180 -4.72 23.93 -23.21
C ALA A 180 -4.08 22.66 -23.80
N SER A 181 -4.00 22.59 -25.14
CA SER A 181 -3.38 21.47 -25.85
C SER A 181 -1.88 21.38 -25.56
N ALA A 182 -1.14 22.50 -25.58
CA ALA A 182 0.28 22.52 -25.27
C ALA A 182 0.56 22.05 -23.83
N ILE A 183 -0.26 22.48 -22.86
CA ILE A 183 -0.13 22.03 -21.46
C ILE A 183 -0.46 20.54 -21.35
N PHE A 184 -1.51 20.07 -22.02
CA PHE A 184 -1.86 18.64 -22.01
C PHE A 184 -0.73 17.80 -22.61
N GLU A 185 -0.20 18.18 -23.77
CA GLU A 185 0.93 17.52 -24.40
C GLU A 185 2.10 17.41 -23.44
N GLU A 186 2.51 18.50 -22.79
CA GLU A 186 3.70 18.49 -21.94
C GLU A 186 3.51 17.85 -20.55
N THR A 187 2.28 17.55 -20.14
CA THR A 187 1.98 17.06 -18.77
C THR A 187 1.22 15.74 -18.72
N GLN A 188 0.61 15.35 -19.83
CA GLN A 188 -0.27 14.20 -19.95
C GLN A 188 -1.41 14.20 -18.91
N GLY A 189 -1.88 15.39 -18.51
CA GLY A 189 -2.98 15.56 -17.56
C GLY A 189 -2.64 15.24 -16.11
N ILE A 190 -1.35 15.05 -15.77
CA ILE A 190 -0.91 14.89 -14.37
C ILE A 190 -1.02 16.25 -13.67
N SER A 191 -2.01 16.39 -12.78
CA SER A 191 -2.35 17.65 -12.10
C SER A 191 -1.15 18.39 -11.47
N ASP A 192 -0.25 17.68 -10.78
CA ASP A 192 0.96 18.26 -10.19
C ASP A 192 1.90 18.87 -11.25
N LEU A 193 2.07 18.18 -12.39
CA LEU A 193 2.88 18.69 -13.50
C LEU A 193 2.22 19.88 -14.18
N VAL A 194 0.89 19.87 -14.32
CA VAL A 194 0.14 21.00 -14.89
C VAL A 194 0.35 22.26 -14.07
N ILE A 195 0.20 22.16 -12.74
CA ILE A 195 0.39 23.31 -11.83
C ILE A 195 1.83 23.81 -11.89
N LYS A 196 2.81 22.90 -11.83
CA LYS A 196 4.24 23.25 -11.90
C LYS A 196 4.59 23.91 -13.24
N LEU A 197 4.12 23.36 -14.35
CA LEU A 197 4.37 23.91 -15.68
C LEU A 197 3.80 25.32 -15.80
N TYR A 198 2.57 25.52 -15.32
CA TYR A 198 1.93 26.84 -15.32
C TYR A 198 2.70 27.85 -14.46
N LEU A 199 3.14 27.45 -13.26
CA LEU A 199 3.93 28.29 -12.37
C LEU A 199 5.28 28.67 -13.01
N TYR A 200 6.00 27.70 -13.58
CA TYR A 200 7.28 27.96 -14.23
C TYR A 200 7.14 28.80 -15.50
N ALA A 201 6.06 28.65 -16.26
CA ALA A 201 5.80 29.47 -17.44
C ALA A 201 5.59 30.94 -17.07
N GLN A 202 4.84 31.20 -16.00
CA GLN A 202 4.67 32.57 -15.48
C GLN A 202 5.98 33.13 -14.96
N GLN A 203 6.71 32.37 -14.14
CA GLN A 203 8.02 32.78 -13.62
C GLN A 203 8.99 33.14 -14.76
N PHE A 204 9.10 32.27 -15.77
CA PHE A 204 9.94 32.50 -16.93
C PHE A 204 9.54 33.77 -17.69
N SER A 205 8.23 34.01 -17.84
CA SER A 205 7.71 35.18 -18.56
C SER A 205 8.00 36.49 -17.82
N ILE A 206 7.95 36.47 -16.49
CA ILE A 206 8.30 37.60 -15.62
C ILE A 206 9.82 37.86 -15.69
N GLU A 207 10.65 36.84 -15.49
CA GLU A 207 12.11 36.97 -15.48
C GLU A 207 12.67 37.47 -16.82
N ARG A 208 12.02 37.12 -17.93
CA ARG A 208 12.44 37.55 -19.28
C ARG A 208 11.75 38.83 -19.75
N GLY A 209 10.82 39.38 -18.98
CA GLY A 209 10.09 40.61 -19.32
C GLY A 209 9.07 40.45 -20.45
N PHE A 210 8.66 39.23 -20.80
CA PHE A 210 7.60 38.99 -21.77
C PHE A 210 6.23 39.37 -21.22
N GLU A 211 5.98 39.07 -19.94
CA GLU A 211 4.73 39.40 -19.24
C GLU A 211 3.45 38.86 -19.91
N VAL A 212 3.56 37.78 -20.70
CA VAL A 212 2.49 37.03 -21.38
C VAL A 212 2.82 35.54 -21.36
N ILE A 213 1.81 34.66 -21.46
CA ILE A 213 2.01 33.21 -21.65
C ILE A 213 1.68 32.84 -23.09
N THR A 214 2.56 32.11 -23.77
CA THR A 214 2.30 31.56 -25.11
C THR A 214 2.56 30.05 -25.15
N PRO A 215 2.01 29.32 -26.13
CA PRO A 215 2.31 27.90 -26.31
C PRO A 215 3.81 27.59 -26.45
N GLU A 216 4.59 28.49 -27.06
CA GLU A 216 6.04 28.37 -27.20
C GLU A 216 6.74 28.43 -25.85
N ILE A 217 6.30 29.33 -24.96
CA ILE A 217 6.83 29.44 -23.59
C ILE A 217 6.53 28.15 -22.82
N ILE A 218 5.30 27.63 -22.91
CA ILE A 218 4.91 26.37 -22.27
C ILE A 218 5.82 25.22 -22.71
N ARG A 219 5.98 25.01 -24.03
CA ARG A 219 6.82 23.93 -24.56
C ARG A 219 8.30 24.10 -24.18
N ARG A 220 8.80 25.34 -24.17
CA ARG A 220 10.18 25.63 -23.78
C ARG A 220 10.42 25.31 -22.31
N VAL A 221 9.56 25.79 -21.43
CA VAL A 221 9.67 25.57 -19.98
C VAL A 221 9.52 24.10 -19.64
N ALA A 222 8.61 23.37 -20.29
CA ALA A 222 8.51 21.92 -20.12
C ALA A 222 9.81 21.22 -20.51
N LYS A 223 10.40 21.58 -21.66
CA LYS A 223 11.67 21.01 -22.12
C LYS A 223 12.82 21.25 -21.13
N ASP A 224 12.84 22.40 -20.46
CA ASP A 224 13.90 22.77 -19.53
C ASP A 224 13.70 22.12 -18.14
N HIS A 225 12.46 22.12 -17.62
CA HIS A 225 12.16 21.69 -16.25
C HIS A 225 11.75 20.21 -16.12
N PHE A 226 11.20 19.58 -17.17
CA PHE A 226 10.72 18.19 -17.12
C PHE A 226 11.67 17.19 -17.78
N ARG A 227 12.95 17.54 -17.96
CA ARG A 227 13.97 16.70 -18.63
C ARG A 227 14.03 15.26 -18.11
N LEU A 228 13.94 15.07 -16.80
CA LEU A 228 14.01 13.75 -16.15
C LEU A 228 12.71 12.95 -16.32
N MET A 229 11.57 13.64 -16.43
CA MET A 229 10.25 13.01 -16.58
C MET A 229 9.88 12.80 -18.05
N LYS A 230 10.63 13.37 -19.00
CA LYS A 230 10.34 13.28 -20.43
C LYS A 230 10.15 11.84 -20.93
N PRO A 231 11.01 10.85 -20.59
CA PRO A 231 10.80 9.46 -21.03
C PRO A 231 9.48 8.87 -20.53
N MET A 232 9.09 9.24 -19.31
CA MET A 232 7.88 8.79 -18.62
C MET A 232 6.63 9.46 -19.25
N LEU A 233 6.70 10.75 -19.56
CA LEU A 233 5.65 11.48 -20.26
C LEU A 233 5.49 11.01 -21.72
N ASP A 234 6.59 10.73 -22.42
CA ASP A 234 6.57 10.18 -23.78
C ASP A 234 5.98 8.76 -23.79
N ALA A 235 6.22 7.96 -22.75
CA ALA A 235 5.57 6.66 -22.59
C ALA A 235 4.05 6.82 -22.47
N LEU A 236 3.56 7.74 -21.63
CA LEU A 236 2.14 8.07 -21.50
C LEU A 236 1.53 8.59 -22.81
N LYS A 237 2.22 9.50 -23.51
CA LYS A 237 1.80 10.02 -24.84
C LYS A 237 1.53 8.91 -25.84
N THR A 238 2.44 7.93 -25.89
CA THR A 238 2.31 6.82 -26.85
C THR A 238 1.21 5.83 -26.48
N GLY A 239 0.68 5.88 -25.26
CA GLY A 239 -0.30 4.92 -24.75
C GLY A 239 0.19 3.48 -24.74
N ASN A 240 1.51 3.25 -24.90
CA ASN A 240 2.07 1.91 -25.06
C ASN A 240 2.18 1.21 -23.69
N PRO A 241 1.41 0.13 -23.44
CA PRO A 241 1.39 -0.54 -22.14
C PRO A 241 2.76 -1.06 -21.71
N TYR A 242 3.61 -1.48 -22.65
CA TYR A 242 4.95 -2.00 -22.36
C TYR A 242 5.92 -0.91 -21.88
N LYS A 243 5.79 0.32 -22.40
CA LYS A 243 6.60 1.45 -21.95
C LYS A 243 6.10 1.98 -20.61
N ILE A 244 4.78 2.01 -20.41
CA ILE A 244 4.15 2.41 -19.15
C ILE A 244 4.50 1.43 -18.03
N ALA A 245 4.51 0.12 -18.30
CA ALA A 245 4.85 -0.91 -17.32
C ALA A 245 6.30 -0.86 -16.80
N GLN A 246 7.21 -0.16 -17.49
CA GLN A 246 8.58 0.06 -17.00
C GLN A 246 8.63 1.04 -15.82
N PHE A 247 7.55 1.80 -15.59
CA PHE A 247 7.44 2.76 -14.52
C PHE A 247 6.31 2.32 -13.57
N ASP A 248 6.67 1.77 -12.41
CA ASP A 248 5.70 1.21 -11.46
C ASP A 248 4.65 2.23 -10.98
N ASP A 249 5.02 3.51 -10.89
CA ASP A 249 4.11 4.58 -10.44
C ASP A 249 3.20 5.14 -11.55
N LEU A 250 3.41 4.75 -12.82
CA LEU A 250 2.62 5.21 -13.97
C LEU A 250 1.45 4.32 -14.35
N ARG A 251 1.28 3.17 -13.67
CA ARG A 251 0.24 2.21 -14.05
C ARG A 251 -1.13 2.87 -13.95
N ILE A 252 -1.76 3.14 -15.09
CA ILE A 252 -3.15 3.58 -15.15
C ILE A 252 -3.98 2.37 -14.74
N LEU A 253 -4.65 2.48 -13.59
CA LEU A 253 -5.54 1.44 -13.12
C LEU A 253 -6.92 1.70 -13.74
N ASP A 254 -7.33 0.84 -14.66
CA ASP A 254 -8.67 0.85 -15.24
C ASP A 254 -9.61 -0.07 -14.45
N VAL A 255 -10.73 0.49 -13.98
CA VAL A 255 -11.76 -0.24 -13.23
C VAL A 255 -12.40 -1.35 -14.09
N LYS A 256 -12.41 -1.20 -15.42
CA LYS A 256 -13.04 -2.14 -16.36
C LYS A 256 -12.25 -3.43 -16.59
N GLU A 257 -10.92 -3.37 -16.62
CA GLU A 257 -10.09 -4.58 -16.78
C GLU A 257 -10.18 -5.51 -15.56
N ARG A 258 -10.46 -4.93 -14.39
CA ARG A 258 -10.69 -5.69 -13.16
C ARG A 258 -11.91 -6.59 -13.28
N ALA A 259 -13.05 -6.13 -13.82
CA ALA A 259 -14.24 -6.97 -13.95
C ALA A 259 -14.00 -8.22 -14.82
N SER A 260 -13.13 -8.13 -15.84
CA SER A 260 -12.77 -9.26 -16.72
C SER A 260 -11.73 -10.23 -16.14
N SER A 261 -10.90 -9.81 -15.18
CA SER A 261 -9.98 -10.70 -14.46
C SER A 261 -10.64 -11.50 -13.33
N HIS A 262 -11.95 -11.31 -13.09
CA HIS A 262 -12.77 -12.13 -12.17
C HIS A 262 -13.17 -13.49 -12.77
N SER A 263 -12.34 -14.10 -13.62
CA SER A 263 -12.52 -15.52 -13.94
C SER A 263 -11.91 -16.36 -12.82
N ALA A 264 -12.71 -17.31 -12.34
CA ALA A 264 -12.44 -18.20 -11.21
C ALA A 264 -11.00 -18.75 -11.20
N PRO A 265 -10.43 -19.04 -10.00
CA PRO A 265 -9.09 -19.59 -9.90
C PRO A 265 -8.96 -20.85 -10.78
N PRO A 266 -7.86 -20.99 -11.54
CA PRO A 266 -7.71 -22.12 -12.44
C PRO A 266 -7.62 -23.40 -11.62
N VAL A 267 -8.59 -24.28 -11.84
CA VAL A 267 -8.52 -25.69 -11.45
C VAL A 267 -7.28 -26.28 -12.14
N GLN A 268 -6.23 -26.54 -11.37
CA GLN A 268 -5.07 -27.27 -11.86
C GLN A 268 -5.50 -28.72 -12.16
N LYS A 269 -5.87 -28.99 -13.41
CA LYS A 269 -5.92 -30.34 -13.95
C LYS A 269 -4.49 -30.86 -13.97
N ARG A 270 -4.19 -31.84 -13.11
CA ARG A 270 -3.01 -32.69 -13.24
C ARG A 270 -3.13 -33.45 -14.56
N THR A 271 -2.25 -33.18 -15.52
CA THR A 271 -2.01 -34.04 -16.67
C THR A 271 -0.55 -34.48 -16.66
N ASN A 272 -0.37 -35.80 -16.62
CA ASN A 272 0.89 -36.51 -16.83
C ASN A 272 1.52 -36.15 -18.18
N GLY A 273 2.86 -36.20 -18.24
CA GLY A 273 3.56 -36.59 -19.46
C GLY A 273 4.62 -35.62 -20.00
N MET A 274 5.88 -35.99 -19.71
CA MET A 274 6.98 -36.11 -20.69
C MET A 274 7.90 -34.90 -20.99
N LYS A 275 9.12 -35.02 -20.40
CA LYS A 275 10.49 -34.75 -20.90
C LYS A 275 10.75 -33.50 -21.76
N LYS A 276 11.65 -32.63 -21.27
CA LYS A 276 12.67 -31.94 -22.09
C LYS A 276 14.02 -31.88 -21.39
N GLU A 277 15.04 -32.02 -22.22
CA GLU A 277 16.46 -32.29 -21.95
C GLU A 277 17.20 -31.13 -21.27
N THR A 278 18.09 -31.46 -20.35
CA THR A 278 19.04 -30.54 -19.69
C THR A 278 20.35 -30.44 -20.48
N LYS A 279 20.74 -29.23 -20.88
CA LYS A 279 22.13 -28.88 -21.24
C LYS A 279 22.96 -28.61 -19.97
N PRO A 280 24.27 -28.92 -19.94
CA PRO A 280 25.06 -28.93 -18.70
C PRO A 280 25.63 -27.55 -18.38
N THR A 281 25.49 -27.12 -17.12
CA THR A 281 26.19 -25.93 -16.58
C THR A 281 27.05 -26.36 -15.38
N LYS A 282 28.31 -25.94 -15.39
CA LYS A 282 29.38 -26.34 -14.45
C LYS A 282 29.03 -26.00 -12.99
N PRO A 283 29.40 -26.84 -12.00
CA PRO A 283 29.05 -26.61 -10.60
C PRO A 283 29.99 -25.61 -9.91
N THR A 284 29.42 -24.63 -9.23
CA THR A 284 30.09 -23.81 -8.21
C THR A 284 30.16 -24.61 -6.90
N PRO A 285 31.28 -24.59 -6.15
CA PRO A 285 31.46 -25.45 -4.98
C PRO A 285 30.46 -25.11 -3.84
N ILE A 286 29.73 -26.13 -3.39
CA ILE A 286 28.87 -26.08 -2.22
C ILE A 286 29.75 -26.29 -0.98
N ILE A 287 29.81 -25.29 -0.10
CA ILE A 287 30.38 -25.46 1.24
C ILE A 287 29.35 -26.25 2.07
N GLU A 288 29.61 -27.53 2.31
CA GLU A 288 28.77 -28.37 3.17
C GLU A 288 28.92 -27.93 4.63
N LYS A 289 27.81 -27.47 5.23
CA LYS A 289 27.73 -27.32 6.69
C LYS A 289 27.68 -28.72 7.33
N PRO A 290 28.44 -28.99 8.41
CA PRO A 290 28.49 -30.32 9.01
C PRO A 290 27.11 -30.74 9.54
N LYS A 291 26.64 -31.92 9.10
CA LYS A 291 25.42 -32.55 9.61
C LYS A 291 25.65 -32.97 11.06
N ARG A 292 25.04 -32.26 12.03
CA ARG A 292 24.94 -32.75 13.41
C ARG A 292 24.12 -34.05 13.41
N MET A 293 24.77 -35.16 13.75
CA MET A 293 24.10 -36.43 14.00
C MET A 293 23.43 -36.34 15.37
N VAL A 294 22.11 -36.11 15.38
CA VAL A 294 21.30 -36.13 16.61
C VAL A 294 20.82 -37.56 16.78
N ASP A 295 21.23 -38.20 17.87
CA ASP A 295 20.80 -39.55 18.23
C ASP A 295 19.46 -39.45 18.97
N TYR A 296 18.42 -40.06 18.41
CA TYR A 296 17.05 -39.96 18.93
C TYR A 296 16.81 -41.15 19.88
N ARG A 297 16.40 -40.85 21.11
CA ARG A 297 16.07 -41.87 22.13
C ARG A 297 14.83 -42.68 21.72
N ASP A 298 14.71 -43.92 22.21
CA ASP A 298 13.48 -44.70 22.07
C ASP A 298 12.30 -43.92 22.69
N GLY A 299 11.25 -43.71 21.90
CA GLY A 299 10.11 -42.85 22.25
C GLY A 299 9.99 -41.51 21.51
N ASP A 300 11.02 -41.08 20.76
CA ASP A 300 10.96 -39.81 20.02
C ASP A 300 10.30 -39.95 18.63
N LEU A 301 9.13 -39.35 18.48
CA LEU A 301 8.34 -39.31 17.23
C LEU A 301 9.13 -38.79 16.02
N ARG A 302 10.17 -37.98 16.22
CA ARG A 302 11.03 -37.47 15.13
C ARG A 302 11.83 -38.57 14.43
N ARG A 303 12.06 -39.70 15.11
CA ARG A 303 12.68 -40.89 14.52
C ARG A 303 11.80 -41.45 13.39
N CYS A 304 10.48 -41.47 13.57
CA CYS A 304 9.53 -41.99 12.59
C CYS A 304 9.62 -41.25 11.25
N PHE A 305 9.78 -39.93 11.26
CA PHE A 305 9.97 -39.13 10.04
C PHE A 305 11.28 -39.46 9.28
N ARG A 306 12.33 -39.85 10.00
CA ARG A 306 13.61 -40.24 9.36
C ARG A 306 13.53 -41.65 8.77
N VAL A 307 12.84 -42.57 9.45
CA VAL A 307 12.56 -43.92 8.94
C VAL A 307 11.67 -43.84 7.70
N ALA A 308 10.59 -43.06 7.77
CA ALA A 308 9.71 -42.79 6.63
C ALA A 308 10.47 -42.24 5.43
N LYS A 309 11.38 -41.28 5.64
CA LYS A 309 12.24 -40.73 4.58
C LYS A 309 13.28 -41.72 4.04
N LYS A 310 13.71 -42.72 4.84
CA LYS A 310 14.65 -43.76 4.41
C LYS A 310 13.94 -44.88 3.63
N GLU A 311 12.70 -45.16 3.99
CA GLU A 311 11.85 -46.20 3.39
C GLU A 311 10.96 -45.65 2.25
N ASP A 312 11.00 -44.34 1.98
CA ASP A 312 10.18 -43.61 0.99
C ASP A 312 8.66 -43.85 1.16
N VAL A 313 8.23 -43.94 2.41
CA VAL A 313 6.83 -44.11 2.79
C VAL A 313 6.31 -42.89 3.53
N ALA A 314 4.99 -42.72 3.54
CA ALA A 314 4.36 -41.63 4.27
C ALA A 314 4.59 -41.79 5.79
N PRO A 315 4.90 -40.71 6.54
CA PRO A 315 5.17 -40.80 7.98
C PRO A 315 4.04 -41.40 8.81
N GLU A 316 2.78 -41.28 8.37
CA GLU A 316 1.63 -41.86 9.07
C GLU A 316 1.74 -43.38 9.20
N ILE A 317 2.22 -44.07 8.15
CA ILE A 317 2.36 -45.53 8.13
C ILE A 317 3.38 -46.01 9.17
N VAL A 318 4.46 -45.25 9.34
CA VAL A 318 5.51 -45.57 10.33
C VAL A 318 5.01 -45.30 11.75
N LEU A 319 4.23 -44.24 11.94
CA LEU A 319 3.63 -43.92 13.25
C LEU A 319 2.61 -44.97 13.69
N GLU A 320 1.83 -45.49 12.75
CA GLU A 320 0.86 -46.57 12.98
C GLU A 320 1.57 -47.89 13.32
N ARG A 321 2.62 -48.25 12.56
CA ARG A 321 3.42 -49.47 12.81
C ARG A 321 4.09 -49.48 14.18
N GLU A 322 4.53 -48.32 14.66
CA GLU A 322 5.20 -48.16 15.95
C GLU A 322 4.19 -47.89 17.10
N GLY A 323 2.88 -47.93 16.83
CA GLY A 323 1.81 -47.85 17.84
C GLY A 323 1.58 -46.46 18.43
N TYR A 324 2.03 -45.39 17.76
CA TYR A 324 1.78 -44.00 18.21
C TYR A 324 0.44 -43.45 17.76
N ILE A 325 -0.15 -44.02 16.71
CA ILE A 325 -1.48 -43.68 16.20
C ILE A 325 -2.22 -44.98 15.88
N ASP A 326 -3.53 -44.99 16.10
CA ASP A 326 -4.39 -46.12 15.73
C ASP A 326 -4.73 -46.08 14.22
N ASP A 327 -5.03 -47.24 13.64
CA ASP A 327 -5.56 -47.32 12.28
C ASP A 327 -6.91 -46.59 12.22
N MET A 328 -6.90 -45.39 11.62
CA MET A 328 -8.08 -44.56 11.48
C MET A 328 -9.17 -45.20 10.61
N LYS A 329 -8.89 -46.29 9.88
CA LYS A 329 -9.91 -47.04 9.14
C LYS A 329 -10.94 -47.71 10.05
N VAL A 330 -10.57 -48.04 11.28
CA VAL A 330 -11.47 -48.60 12.30
C VAL A 330 -12.60 -47.61 12.64
N TRP A 331 -12.33 -46.31 12.54
CA TRP A 331 -13.30 -45.25 12.87
C TRP A 331 -14.16 -44.81 11.68
N THR A 332 -13.76 -45.12 10.44
CA THR A 332 -14.51 -44.73 9.23
C THR A 332 -15.53 -45.77 8.75
N GLU A 333 -15.39 -47.03 9.16
CA GLU A 333 -16.34 -48.12 8.81
C GLU A 333 -17.11 -48.63 10.04
N GLY A 334 -17.82 -47.74 10.75
CA GLY A 334 -18.99 -48.07 11.58
C GLY A 334 -18.93 -49.34 12.47
N GLY A 335 -17.79 -49.67 13.08
CA GLY A 335 -17.64 -50.82 13.96
C GLY A 335 -18.17 -50.56 15.37
N LYS A 336 -19.09 -51.40 15.84
CA LYS A 336 -19.56 -51.43 17.24
C LYS A 336 -18.40 -51.78 18.18
N LEU A 337 -18.38 -51.11 19.34
CA LEU A 337 -17.51 -51.35 20.50
C LEU A 337 -17.38 -52.83 20.88
#